data_AF-A0A2V9JPP4-F1
#
_entry.id   AF-A0A2V9JPP4-F1
#
_cell.length_a   1.000
_cell.length_b   1.000
_cell.length_c   1.000
_cell.angle_alpha   90.00
_cell.angle_beta   90.00
_cell.angle_gamma   90.00
#
_symmetry.space_group_name_H-M   'P 1'
#
loop_
_entity.id
_entity.type
_entity.pdbx_description
1 polymer ?
#
loop_
_entity_poly.entity_id
_entity_poly.type
_entity_poly.pdbx_seq_one_letter_code
_entity_poly.pdbx_strand_id
1 'polypeptide(L)'
;MASSLNMEFLDALPERYGKNLSDWEPLYSLIRDHKIGRFLQSMGYTYVHVGSWWWPTRSNPNAGMNIHYLAPPLTLMDLVYDNVFGPFHHDLGRSVSILNSRFQQWKQLNYEFERLSQLPRMRGPMLVFAHILTPDDPVFRRDGSFVTAEEIFSLRYEEIYRNQLEALNQKLERLVDRLKSDSSAPPIIVLQSGEGPSPFRYRDEEEDFLWERATVSEIREKTGILNAYHLPGVDAKDLYPGITPVNTFRLILKVYFGANLELLPDRVFAQVSDRAPYSFFDITDRIGGVGKPEQ
;
A
#
# COMPACT_ATOMS: atom_id res chain seq x y z
N MET A 1 -0.88 1.31 7.50
CA MET A 1 -1.85 2.20 6.79
C MET A 1 -2.78 2.97 7.73
N ALA A 2 -3.64 2.32 8.52
CA ALA A 2 -4.67 2.98 9.36
C ALA A 2 -4.11 4.08 10.29
N SER A 3 -2.96 3.84 10.91
CA SER A 3 -2.26 4.82 11.76
C SER A 3 -1.94 6.12 11.00
N SER A 4 -1.30 6.01 9.83
CA SER A 4 -0.93 7.15 8.99
C SER A 4 -2.16 7.94 8.53
N LEU A 5 -3.22 7.25 8.09
CA LEU A 5 -4.43 7.91 7.59
C LEU A 5 -5.24 8.64 8.68
N ASN A 6 -5.05 8.27 9.95
CA ASN A 6 -5.68 8.86 11.11
C ASN A 6 -4.73 9.74 11.94
N MET A 7 -3.45 9.82 11.56
CA MET A 7 -2.42 10.61 12.23
C MET A 7 -2.22 10.24 13.71
N GLU A 8 -2.47 8.98 14.06
CA GLU A 8 -2.52 8.48 15.44
C GLU A 8 -1.93 7.08 15.54
N PHE A 9 -1.39 6.76 16.72
CA PHE A 9 -1.04 5.38 17.06
C PHE A 9 -2.30 4.54 17.28
N LEU A 10 -2.15 3.23 17.09
CA LEU A 10 -3.21 2.24 17.26
C LEU A 10 -3.07 1.45 18.57
N ASP A 11 -2.18 1.89 19.45
CA ASP A 11 -1.85 1.29 20.74
C ASP A 11 -3.00 1.37 21.76
N ALA A 12 -3.97 2.26 21.55
CA ALA A 12 -5.22 2.30 22.31
C ALA A 12 -6.28 1.27 21.86
N LEU A 13 -6.14 0.68 20.66
CA LEU A 13 -7.09 -0.33 20.16
C LEU A 13 -7.20 -1.58 21.04
N PRO A 14 -6.11 -2.16 21.58
CA PRO A 14 -6.22 -3.31 22.47
C PRO A 14 -7.05 -3.06 23.74
N GLU A 15 -7.08 -1.85 24.27
CA GLU A 15 -7.95 -1.51 25.42
C GLU A 15 -9.43 -1.44 25.01
N ARG A 16 -9.70 -1.00 23.78
CA ARG A 16 -11.06 -0.83 23.26
C ARG A 16 -11.69 -2.15 22.78
N TYR A 17 -10.92 -3.01 22.12
CA TYR A 17 -11.44 -4.20 21.44
C TYR A 17 -10.95 -5.52 22.06
N GLY A 18 -9.93 -5.47 22.92
CA GLY A 18 -9.30 -6.64 23.52
C GLY A 18 -8.13 -7.16 22.67
N LYS A 19 -7.03 -7.51 23.33
CA LYS A 19 -5.79 -8.02 22.71
C LYS A 19 -5.95 -9.33 21.92
N ASN A 20 -6.94 -10.14 22.31
CA ASN A 20 -7.18 -11.46 21.74
C ASN A 20 -8.21 -11.45 20.59
N LEU A 21 -8.69 -10.28 20.18
CA LEU A 21 -9.59 -10.18 19.04
C LEU A 21 -8.82 -10.47 17.76
N SER A 22 -9.22 -11.51 17.03
CA SER A 22 -8.66 -11.89 15.73
C SER A 22 -9.34 -11.20 14.54
N ASP A 23 -10.45 -10.49 14.79
CA ASP A 23 -11.23 -9.80 13.78
C ASP A 23 -10.53 -8.51 13.33
N TRP A 24 -10.26 -8.39 12.04
CA TRP A 24 -9.61 -7.23 11.43
C TRP A 24 -10.57 -6.07 11.08
N GLU A 25 -11.89 -6.28 11.15
CA GLU A 25 -12.87 -5.27 10.74
C GLU A 25 -12.73 -3.91 11.47
N PRO A 26 -12.41 -3.85 12.78
CA PRO A 26 -12.12 -2.57 13.43
C PRO A 26 -10.98 -1.78 12.76
N LEU A 27 -9.90 -2.46 12.31
CA LEU A 27 -8.82 -1.80 11.55
C LEU A 27 -9.29 -1.36 10.17
N TYR A 28 -10.06 -2.19 9.47
CA TYR A 28 -10.60 -1.85 8.15
C TYR A 28 -11.57 -0.67 8.22
N SER A 29 -12.36 -0.58 9.28
CA SER A 29 -13.22 0.57 9.54
C SER A 29 -12.42 1.87 9.74
N LEU A 30 -11.26 1.82 10.38
CA LEU A 30 -10.36 2.98 10.52
C LEU A 30 -9.71 3.41 9.21
N ILE A 31 -9.52 2.49 8.26
CA ILE A 31 -9.07 2.81 6.90
C ILE A 31 -10.23 3.42 6.10
N ARG A 32 -11.44 2.88 6.24
CA ARG A 32 -12.65 3.33 5.52
C ARG A 32 -13.06 4.74 5.92
N ASP A 33 -13.14 5.01 7.23
CA ASP A 33 -13.52 6.32 7.79
C ASP A 33 -12.34 7.02 8.47
N HIS A 34 -11.38 7.43 7.64
CA HIS A 34 -10.13 8.03 8.12
C HIS A 34 -10.18 9.57 8.24
N LYS A 35 -9.40 10.14 9.17
CA LYS A 35 -9.42 11.58 9.49
C LYS A 35 -9.04 12.49 8.32
N ILE A 36 -8.07 12.10 7.49
CA ILE A 36 -7.63 12.93 6.36
C ILE A 36 -8.76 13.11 5.33
N GLY A 37 -9.50 12.04 5.05
CA GLY A 37 -10.64 12.07 4.13
C GLY A 37 -11.67 13.07 4.61
N ARG A 38 -12.12 12.91 5.86
CA ARG A 38 -13.06 13.82 6.51
C ARG A 38 -12.58 15.28 6.52
N PHE A 39 -11.32 15.50 6.90
CA PHE A 39 -10.74 16.85 6.96
C PHE A 39 -10.75 17.52 5.59
N LEU A 40 -10.20 16.89 4.56
CA LEU A 40 -10.10 17.50 3.24
C LEU A 40 -11.46 17.63 2.55
N GLN A 41 -12.38 16.68 2.75
CA GLN A 41 -13.76 16.82 2.29
C GLN A 41 -14.47 18.02 2.94
N SER A 42 -14.25 18.26 4.24
CA SER A 42 -14.78 19.45 4.92
C SER A 42 -14.24 20.77 4.36
N MET A 43 -13.06 20.73 3.73
CA MET A 43 -12.42 21.86 3.02
C MET A 43 -12.81 21.94 1.53
N GLY A 44 -13.78 21.13 1.08
CA GLY A 44 -14.29 21.14 -0.29
C GLY A 44 -13.51 20.27 -1.29
N TYR A 45 -12.59 19.41 -0.82
CA TYR A 45 -11.87 18.48 -1.70
C TYR A 45 -12.78 17.31 -2.08
N THR A 46 -12.74 16.92 -3.35
CA THR A 46 -13.35 15.66 -3.79
C THR A 46 -12.44 14.51 -3.40
N TYR A 47 -12.93 13.59 -2.56
CA TYR A 47 -12.21 12.36 -2.25
C TYR A 47 -12.36 11.35 -3.38
N VAL A 48 -11.25 11.05 -4.05
CA VAL A 48 -11.11 10.05 -5.11
C VAL A 48 -10.39 8.83 -4.54
N HIS A 49 -11.05 7.68 -4.57
CA HIS A 49 -10.51 6.41 -4.12
C HIS A 49 -10.20 5.51 -5.32
N VAL A 50 -8.93 5.22 -5.54
CA VAL A 50 -8.45 4.26 -6.54
C VAL A 50 -8.18 2.95 -5.82
N GLY A 51 -9.13 2.04 -5.94
CA GLY A 51 -9.20 0.84 -5.12
C GLY A 51 -8.50 -0.35 -5.75
N SER A 52 -7.81 -1.11 -4.89
CA SER A 52 -7.08 -2.33 -5.25
C SER A 52 -8.02 -3.54 -5.39
N TRP A 53 -7.48 -4.73 -5.71
CA TRP A 53 -8.28 -5.96 -5.71
C TRP A 53 -8.64 -6.43 -4.29
N TRP A 54 -7.91 -5.98 -3.27
CA TRP A 54 -8.14 -6.33 -1.87
C TRP A 54 -9.38 -5.64 -1.31
N TRP A 55 -10.36 -6.44 -0.88
CA TRP A 55 -11.72 -6.00 -0.56
C TRP A 55 -11.83 -4.81 0.42
N PRO A 56 -11.01 -4.66 1.48
CA PRO A 56 -11.11 -3.53 2.42
C PRO A 56 -10.79 -2.18 1.79
N THR A 57 -10.06 -2.19 0.68
CA THR A 57 -9.62 -0.99 -0.06
C THR A 57 -10.03 -1.05 -1.53
N ARG A 58 -10.97 -1.92 -1.87
CA ARG A 58 -11.49 -2.03 -3.25
C ARG A 58 -12.38 -0.85 -3.60
N SER A 59 -13.09 -0.36 -2.61
CA SER A 59 -13.93 0.84 -2.70
C SER A 59 -14.05 1.47 -1.33
N ASN A 60 -14.35 2.76 -1.29
CA ASN A 60 -14.65 3.48 -0.07
C ASN A 60 -16.01 4.19 -0.21
N PRO A 61 -17.00 3.88 0.64
CA PRO A 61 -18.32 4.53 0.60
C PRO A 61 -18.26 6.02 0.94
N ASN A 62 -17.20 6.48 1.61
CA ASN A 62 -16.99 7.89 1.92
C ASN A 62 -16.38 8.67 0.76
N ALA A 63 -15.95 8.01 -0.32
CA ALA A 63 -15.36 8.67 -1.48
C ALA A 63 -16.44 9.28 -2.40
N GLY A 64 -16.19 10.50 -2.87
CA GLY A 64 -17.02 11.14 -3.89
C GLY A 64 -16.88 10.47 -5.26
N MET A 65 -15.77 9.78 -5.50
CA MET A 65 -15.55 8.97 -6.70
C MET A 65 -14.73 7.71 -6.36
N ASN A 66 -15.22 6.55 -6.78
CA ASN A 66 -14.50 5.29 -6.72
C ASN A 66 -14.04 4.87 -8.12
N ILE A 67 -12.74 4.68 -8.29
CA ILE A 67 -12.12 4.08 -9.48
C ILE A 67 -11.67 2.68 -9.08
N HIS A 68 -12.29 1.66 -9.66
CA HIS A 68 -11.89 0.27 -9.45
C HIS A 68 -12.05 -0.50 -10.75
N TYR A 69 -11.18 -1.49 -10.96
CA TYR A 69 -11.28 -2.39 -12.09
C TYR A 69 -12.41 -3.40 -11.85
N LEU A 70 -13.39 -3.44 -12.75
CA LEU A 70 -14.51 -4.38 -12.65
C LEU A 70 -14.09 -5.76 -13.22
N ALA A 71 -13.34 -6.52 -12.43
CA ALA A 71 -13.14 -7.94 -12.68
C ALA A 71 -14.23 -8.79 -11.98
N PRO A 72 -14.62 -9.94 -12.57
CA PRO A 72 -15.41 -10.94 -11.85
C PRO A 72 -14.71 -11.36 -10.54
N PRO A 73 -15.43 -11.84 -9.51
CA PRO A 73 -14.82 -12.25 -8.25
C PRO A 73 -13.71 -13.27 -8.48
N LEU A 74 -12.50 -12.98 -8.00
CA LEU A 74 -11.29 -13.80 -8.19
C LEU A 74 -11.52 -15.24 -7.74
N THR A 75 -12.17 -15.44 -6.59
CA THR A 75 -12.49 -16.76 -6.03
C THR A 75 -13.38 -17.63 -6.90
N LEU A 76 -14.36 -17.05 -7.60
CA LEU A 76 -15.20 -17.80 -8.54
C LEU A 76 -14.43 -18.17 -9.81
N MET A 77 -13.50 -17.30 -10.23
CA MET A 77 -12.70 -17.51 -11.43
C MET A 77 -11.60 -18.56 -11.21
N ASP A 78 -10.92 -18.52 -10.06
CA ASP A 78 -9.93 -19.52 -9.68
C ASP A 78 -10.61 -20.91 -9.52
N LEU A 79 -11.79 -20.96 -8.87
CA LEU A 79 -12.57 -22.20 -8.73
C LEU A 79 -12.99 -22.78 -10.09
N VAL A 80 -13.43 -21.95 -11.04
CA VAL A 80 -13.81 -22.40 -12.39
C VAL A 80 -12.58 -22.83 -13.17
N TYR A 81 -11.47 -22.11 -13.05
CA TYR A 81 -10.22 -22.43 -13.72
C TYR A 81 -9.67 -23.79 -13.28
N ASP A 82 -9.50 -23.98 -11.97
CA ASP A 82 -8.89 -25.17 -11.38
C ASP A 82 -9.74 -26.43 -11.60
N ASN A 83 -11.08 -26.30 -11.54
CA ASN A 83 -11.97 -27.45 -11.69
C ASN A 83 -12.34 -27.79 -13.14
N VAL A 84 -12.44 -26.80 -14.04
CA VAL A 84 -12.93 -27.04 -15.42
C VAL A 84 -11.78 -27.18 -16.41
N PHE A 85 -10.70 -26.43 -16.21
CA PHE A 85 -9.62 -26.34 -17.20
C PHE A 85 -8.30 -26.95 -16.71
N GLY A 86 -8.11 -27.12 -15.39
CA GLY A 86 -6.99 -27.82 -14.73
C GLY A 86 -6.58 -29.17 -15.35
N PRO A 87 -7.51 -30.04 -15.78
CA PRO A 87 -7.16 -31.32 -16.42
C PRO A 87 -6.71 -31.23 -17.89
N PHE A 88 -6.93 -30.10 -18.58
CA PHE A 88 -6.69 -29.95 -20.03
C PHE A 88 -5.45 -29.08 -20.37
N HIS A 89 -4.59 -28.81 -19.39
CA HIS A 89 -3.42 -27.94 -19.52
C HIS A 89 -2.40 -28.37 -20.58
N HIS A 90 -2.45 -29.61 -21.06
CA HIS A 90 -1.45 -30.11 -22.01
C HIS A 90 -1.72 -29.71 -23.47
N ASP A 91 -2.96 -29.35 -23.84
CA ASP A 91 -3.35 -29.13 -25.26
C ASP A 91 -4.01 -27.78 -25.57
N LEU A 92 -4.49 -27.01 -24.58
CA LEU A 92 -5.10 -25.69 -24.82
C LEU A 92 -4.19 -24.53 -24.37
N GLY A 93 -2.90 -24.66 -24.66
CA GLY A 93 -1.91 -23.61 -24.46
C GLY A 93 -2.20 -22.38 -25.32
N ARG A 94 -2.97 -21.42 -24.78
CA ARG A 94 -2.97 -19.95 -25.06
C ARG A 94 -4.28 -19.23 -24.74
N SER A 95 -5.36 -19.93 -24.40
CA SER A 95 -6.70 -19.35 -24.64
C SER A 95 -7.66 -19.27 -23.45
N VAL A 96 -7.23 -19.01 -22.22
CA VAL A 96 -8.15 -18.39 -21.22
C VAL A 96 -7.45 -17.46 -20.23
N SER A 97 -6.67 -16.49 -20.74
CA SER A 97 -6.03 -15.45 -19.90
C SER A 97 -7.03 -14.69 -19.01
N ILE A 98 -8.31 -14.64 -19.39
CA ILE A 98 -9.38 -13.94 -18.66
C ILE A 98 -9.70 -14.61 -17.30
N LEU A 99 -9.42 -15.90 -17.12
CA LEU A 99 -9.66 -16.62 -15.86
C LEU A 99 -8.47 -16.59 -14.90
N ASN A 100 -7.30 -16.11 -15.34
CA ASN A 100 -6.10 -16.05 -14.52
C ASN A 100 -6.16 -14.82 -13.59
N SER A 101 -6.26 -15.05 -12.28
CA SER A 101 -6.30 -14.02 -11.24
C SER A 101 -5.13 -13.03 -11.34
N ARG A 102 -3.88 -13.49 -11.53
CA ARG A 102 -2.71 -12.62 -11.70
C ARG A 102 -2.78 -11.78 -12.97
N PHE A 103 -3.34 -12.29 -14.05
CA PHE A 103 -3.55 -11.50 -15.27
C PHE A 103 -4.59 -10.41 -15.07
N GLN A 104 -5.64 -10.68 -14.29
CA GLN A 104 -6.61 -9.67 -13.90
C GLN A 104 -6.00 -8.61 -12.98
N GLN A 105 -5.15 -9.01 -12.03
CA GLN A 105 -4.37 -8.07 -11.22
C GLN A 105 -3.46 -7.19 -12.09
N TRP A 106 -2.74 -7.78 -13.06
CA TRP A 106 -1.92 -7.04 -14.02
C TRP A 106 -2.75 -6.02 -14.82
N LYS A 107 -3.93 -6.41 -15.32
CA LYS A 107 -4.84 -5.49 -16.01
C LYS A 107 -5.33 -4.38 -15.10
N GLN A 108 -5.72 -4.72 -13.87
CA GLN A 108 -6.18 -3.77 -12.88
C GLN A 108 -5.12 -2.72 -12.59
N LEU A 109 -3.88 -3.12 -12.33
CA LEU A 109 -2.78 -2.18 -12.07
C LEU A 109 -2.55 -1.24 -13.26
N ASN A 110 -2.53 -1.76 -14.49
CA ASN A 110 -2.39 -0.91 -15.67
C ASN A 110 -3.57 0.08 -15.80
N TYR A 111 -4.79 -0.37 -15.52
CA TYR A 111 -5.98 0.49 -15.49
C TYR A 111 -5.86 1.57 -14.41
N GLU A 112 -5.46 1.23 -13.19
CA GLU A 112 -5.27 2.19 -12.09
C GLU A 112 -4.27 3.28 -12.47
N PHE A 113 -3.10 2.91 -13.01
CA PHE A 113 -2.09 3.87 -13.49
C PHE A 113 -2.62 4.76 -14.62
N GLU A 114 -3.36 4.19 -15.58
CA GLU A 114 -3.98 4.95 -16.65
C GLU A 114 -4.97 5.98 -16.09
N ARG A 115 -5.84 5.57 -15.16
CA ARG A 115 -6.84 6.46 -14.56
C ARG A 115 -6.21 7.53 -13.69
N LEU A 116 -5.19 7.20 -12.90
CA LEU A 116 -4.41 8.17 -12.14
C LEU A 116 -3.81 9.25 -13.04
N SER A 117 -3.28 8.88 -14.21
CA SER A 117 -2.70 9.83 -15.17
C SER A 117 -3.71 10.81 -15.79
N GLN A 118 -5.00 10.50 -15.71
CA GLN A 118 -6.09 11.32 -16.26
C GLN A 118 -6.67 12.30 -15.23
N LEU A 119 -6.43 12.08 -13.93
CA LEU A 119 -6.97 12.90 -12.85
C LEU A 119 -6.63 14.40 -12.95
N PRO A 120 -5.42 14.82 -13.38
CA PRO A 120 -5.11 16.25 -13.52
C PRO A 120 -6.08 17.05 -14.41
N ARG A 121 -6.84 16.37 -15.29
CA ARG A 121 -7.84 16.99 -16.17
C ARG A 121 -9.17 17.27 -15.48
N MET A 122 -9.38 16.71 -14.27
CA MET A 122 -10.58 16.94 -13.48
C MET A 122 -10.53 18.32 -12.83
N ARG A 123 -11.70 18.95 -12.70
CA ARG A 123 -11.84 20.27 -12.08
C ARG A 123 -11.99 20.15 -10.57
N GLY A 124 -11.41 21.10 -9.85
CA GLY A 124 -11.55 21.24 -8.40
C GLY A 124 -10.43 20.53 -7.62
N PRO A 125 -10.31 20.85 -6.32
CA PRO A 125 -9.33 20.21 -5.45
C PRO A 125 -9.70 18.75 -5.18
N MET A 126 -8.71 17.86 -5.18
CA MET A 126 -8.90 16.43 -4.97
C MET A 126 -7.97 15.90 -3.89
N LEU A 127 -8.52 15.02 -3.05
CA LEU A 127 -7.72 14.06 -2.29
C LEU A 127 -7.76 12.76 -3.08
N VAL A 128 -6.61 12.30 -3.55
CA VAL A 128 -6.51 11.01 -4.26
C VAL A 128 -5.84 10.01 -3.32
N PHE A 129 -6.54 8.94 -2.97
CA PHE A 129 -5.97 7.78 -2.31
C PHE A 129 -5.92 6.62 -3.31
N ALA A 130 -4.73 6.10 -3.58
CA ALA A 130 -4.54 4.95 -4.45
C ALA A 130 -3.85 3.84 -3.67
N HIS A 131 -4.49 2.68 -3.59
CA HIS A 131 -3.88 1.49 -2.99
C HIS A 131 -3.34 0.59 -4.10
N ILE A 132 -2.01 0.51 -4.22
CA ILE A 132 -1.31 -0.29 -5.22
C ILE A 132 -0.69 -1.49 -4.49
N LEU A 133 -1.09 -2.71 -4.84
CA LEU A 133 -0.68 -3.96 -4.15
C LEU A 133 0.60 -4.60 -4.71
N THR A 134 1.19 -4.02 -5.75
CA THR A 134 2.51 -4.43 -6.24
C THR A 134 3.60 -3.89 -5.32
N PRO A 135 4.68 -4.65 -5.00
CA PRO A 135 5.15 -5.88 -5.67
C PRO A 135 4.83 -7.20 -4.94
N ASP A 136 3.74 -7.32 -4.19
CA ASP A 136 3.43 -8.53 -3.41
C ASP A 136 3.29 -9.78 -4.30
N ASP A 137 2.22 -9.84 -5.11
CA ASP A 137 2.03 -10.88 -6.12
C ASP A 137 2.81 -10.59 -7.42
N PRO A 138 3.50 -11.59 -8.01
CA PRO A 138 4.21 -11.43 -9.27
C PRO A 138 3.29 -11.31 -10.49
N VAL A 139 3.20 -10.08 -11.00
CA VAL A 139 2.36 -9.72 -12.16
C VAL A 139 3.16 -9.08 -13.30
N PHE A 140 4.33 -8.50 -13.01
CA PHE A 140 5.15 -7.83 -14.01
C PHE A 140 6.46 -8.58 -14.31
N ARG A 141 6.80 -8.64 -15.60
CA ARG A 141 8.19 -8.71 -16.05
C ARG A 141 8.85 -7.34 -15.88
N ARG A 142 10.18 -7.30 -16.04
CA ARG A 142 11.00 -6.08 -16.00
C ARG A 142 10.49 -4.93 -16.89
N ASP A 143 9.93 -5.26 -18.06
CA ASP A 143 9.40 -4.28 -19.02
C ASP A 143 7.94 -3.86 -18.75
N GLY A 144 7.30 -4.42 -17.71
CA GLY A 144 5.90 -4.19 -17.37
C GLY A 144 4.89 -5.06 -18.13
N SER A 145 5.35 -6.00 -18.96
CA SER A 145 4.48 -7.04 -19.53
C SER A 145 4.09 -8.09 -18.48
N PHE A 146 3.05 -8.88 -18.74
CA PHE A 146 2.54 -9.87 -17.77
C PHE A 146 3.49 -11.07 -17.62
N VAL A 147 3.95 -11.37 -16.41
CA VAL A 147 4.80 -12.54 -16.11
C VAL A 147 3.99 -13.83 -15.98
N THR A 148 4.40 -14.90 -16.66
CA THR A 148 3.71 -16.20 -16.63
C THR A 148 4.06 -17.01 -15.39
N ALA A 149 3.29 -18.07 -15.11
CA ALA A 149 3.59 -18.97 -14.00
C ALA A 149 4.92 -19.72 -14.21
N GLU A 150 5.19 -20.16 -15.44
CA GLU A 150 6.44 -20.84 -15.82
C GLU A 150 7.67 -19.96 -15.55
N GLU A 151 7.59 -18.67 -15.86
CA GLU A 151 8.67 -17.71 -15.57
C GLU A 151 8.87 -17.52 -14.07
N ILE A 152 7.79 -17.48 -13.29
CA ILE A 152 7.89 -17.43 -11.82
C ILE A 152 8.58 -18.69 -11.28
N PHE A 153 8.20 -19.88 -11.76
CA PHE A 153 8.79 -21.14 -11.27
C PHE A 153 10.25 -21.33 -11.66
N SER A 154 10.70 -20.65 -12.72
CA SER A 154 12.08 -20.75 -13.22
C SER A 154 13.04 -19.71 -12.65
N LEU A 155 12.52 -18.70 -11.95
CA LEU A 155 13.32 -17.62 -11.37
C LEU A 155 13.35 -17.70 -9.84
N ARG A 156 14.43 -17.16 -9.26
CA ARG A 156 14.50 -17.00 -7.79
C ARG A 156 13.60 -15.84 -7.35
N TYR A 157 13.08 -15.92 -6.13
CA TYR A 157 12.20 -14.90 -5.55
C TYR A 157 12.78 -13.47 -5.66
N GLU A 158 14.06 -13.29 -5.35
CA GLU A 158 14.70 -11.98 -5.37
C GLU A 158 14.76 -11.38 -6.78
N GLU A 159 14.90 -12.24 -7.80
CA GLU A 159 14.92 -11.80 -9.18
C GLU A 159 13.54 -11.38 -9.67
N ILE A 160 12.51 -12.15 -9.31
CA ILE A 160 11.11 -11.82 -9.60
C ILE A 160 10.74 -10.49 -8.92
N TYR A 161 11.06 -10.38 -7.63
CA TYR A 161 10.81 -9.18 -6.84
C TYR A 161 11.48 -7.94 -7.45
N ARG A 162 12.77 -8.05 -7.82
CA ARG A 162 13.50 -6.96 -8.48
C ARG A 162 12.88 -6.58 -9.82
N ASN A 163 12.53 -7.56 -10.66
CA ASN A 163 11.92 -7.30 -11.97
C ASN A 163 10.60 -6.53 -11.83
N GLN A 164 9.78 -6.89 -10.83
CA GLN A 164 8.55 -6.16 -10.53
C GLN A 164 8.79 -4.73 -10.07
N LEU A 165 9.75 -4.54 -9.16
CA LEU A 165 10.11 -3.22 -8.66
C LEU A 165 10.60 -2.30 -9.78
N GLU A 166 11.42 -2.80 -10.70
CA GLU A 166 11.88 -2.01 -11.84
C GLU A 166 10.72 -1.57 -12.73
N ALA A 167 9.77 -2.46 -13.03
CA ALA A 167 8.58 -2.12 -13.80
C ALA A 167 7.67 -1.12 -13.08
N LEU A 168 7.48 -1.29 -11.76
CA LEU A 168 6.68 -0.41 -10.92
C LEU A 168 7.31 0.98 -10.83
N ASN A 169 8.62 1.07 -10.60
CA ASN A 169 9.35 2.34 -10.53
C ASN A 169 9.20 3.14 -11.83
N GLN A 170 9.37 2.50 -12.99
CA GLN A 170 9.18 3.16 -14.28
C GLN A 170 7.74 3.68 -14.46
N LYS A 171 6.73 2.96 -13.98
CA LYS A 171 5.33 3.42 -14.02
C LYS A 171 5.09 4.59 -13.06
N LEU A 172 5.64 4.52 -11.85
CA LEU A 172 5.56 5.58 -10.84
C LEU A 172 6.24 6.86 -11.30
N GLU A 173 7.46 6.79 -11.85
CA GLU A 173 8.19 7.94 -12.38
C GLU A 173 7.37 8.65 -13.47
N ARG A 174 6.89 7.91 -14.47
CA ARG A 174 6.03 8.47 -15.52
C ARG A 174 4.75 9.09 -14.97
N LEU A 175 4.13 8.45 -13.97
CA LEU A 175 2.94 8.98 -13.33
C LEU A 175 3.25 10.29 -12.59
N VAL A 176 4.29 10.32 -11.77
CA VAL A 176 4.71 11.50 -11.01
C VAL A 176 5.04 12.66 -11.95
N ASP A 177 5.79 12.42 -13.03
CA ASP A 177 6.09 13.44 -14.03
C ASP A 177 4.82 14.00 -14.67
N ARG A 178 3.88 13.12 -15.04
CA ARG A 178 2.59 13.53 -15.61
C ARG A 178 1.76 14.34 -14.62
N LEU A 179 1.67 13.89 -13.37
CA LEU A 179 0.93 14.59 -12.32
C LEU A 179 1.51 16.00 -12.11
N LYS A 180 2.84 16.14 -12.13
CA LYS A 180 3.51 17.44 -12.00
C LYS A 180 3.33 18.33 -13.22
N SER A 181 3.37 17.78 -14.44
CA SER A 181 3.28 18.57 -15.68
C SER A 181 1.87 19.02 -16.01
N ASP A 182 0.87 18.19 -15.72
CA ASP A 182 -0.50 18.41 -16.16
C ASP A 182 -1.39 19.08 -15.12
N SER A 183 -1.00 19.05 -13.85
CA SER A 183 -1.79 19.67 -12.79
C SER A 183 -1.69 21.20 -12.89
N SER A 184 -2.84 21.86 -12.94
CA SER A 184 -2.91 23.33 -12.98
C SER A 184 -2.29 24.01 -11.76
N ALA A 185 -2.29 23.32 -10.61
CA ALA A 185 -1.57 23.71 -9.41
C ALA A 185 -0.53 22.62 -9.06
N PRO A 186 0.66 22.97 -8.55
CA PRO A 186 1.65 21.99 -8.12
C PRO A 186 1.06 21.00 -7.10
N PRO A 187 1.05 19.69 -7.38
CA PRO A 187 0.40 18.71 -6.51
C PRO A 187 1.28 18.38 -5.30
N ILE A 188 0.65 18.05 -4.17
CA ILE A 188 1.29 17.34 -3.08
C ILE A 188 1.24 15.85 -3.42
N ILE A 189 2.40 15.19 -3.49
CA ILE A 189 2.48 13.76 -3.80
C ILE A 189 3.17 13.05 -2.64
N VAL A 190 2.54 11.98 -2.15
CA VAL A 190 3.08 11.09 -1.12
C VAL A 190 3.14 9.69 -1.71
N LEU A 191 4.33 9.11 -1.78
CA LEU A 191 4.55 7.70 -2.12
C LEU A 191 5.03 6.99 -0.85
N GLN A 192 4.16 6.16 -0.28
CA GLN A 192 4.42 5.50 1.00
C GLN A 192 4.05 4.02 0.90
N SER A 193 5.01 3.12 1.11
CA SER A 193 4.71 1.68 1.22
C SER A 193 3.97 1.40 2.54
N GLY A 194 3.06 0.43 2.52
CA GLY A 194 2.38 -0.02 3.74
C GLY A 194 3.31 -0.80 4.67
N GLU A 195 4.24 -1.55 4.07
CA GLU A 195 5.24 -2.40 4.68
C GLU A 195 6.38 -2.66 3.67
N GLY A 196 7.50 -3.18 4.15
CA GLY A 196 8.59 -3.70 3.34
C GLY A 196 8.38 -5.17 2.97
N PRO A 197 9.36 -5.80 2.28
CA PRO A 197 9.28 -7.20 1.89
C PRO A 197 9.00 -8.14 3.06
N SER A 198 8.36 -9.26 2.77
CA SER A 198 8.12 -10.33 3.74
C SER A 198 9.39 -11.19 3.91
N PRO A 199 10.00 -11.20 5.11
CA PRO A 199 11.20 -11.99 5.36
C PRO A 199 10.95 -13.48 5.13
N PHE A 200 11.99 -14.24 4.78
CA PHE A 200 11.86 -15.66 4.42
C PHE A 200 11.11 -16.49 5.48
N ARG A 201 11.49 -16.40 6.76
CA ARG A 201 10.80 -17.14 7.84
C ARG A 201 9.34 -16.74 7.99
N TYR A 202 9.01 -15.46 7.79
CA TYR A 202 7.62 -15.01 7.84
C TYR A 202 6.82 -15.60 6.66
N ARG A 203 7.42 -15.73 5.48
CA ARG A 203 6.79 -16.39 4.32
C ARG A 203 6.64 -17.91 4.48
N ASP A 204 7.52 -18.55 5.24
CA ASP A 204 7.52 -20.00 5.48
C ASP A 204 6.61 -20.39 6.65
N GLU A 205 6.61 -19.61 7.73
CA GLU A 205 5.82 -19.85 8.94
C GLU A 205 4.41 -19.20 8.88
N GLU A 206 4.19 -18.25 7.96
CA GLU A 206 2.95 -17.50 7.75
C GLU A 206 2.30 -17.03 9.07
N GLU A 207 1.08 -17.51 9.37
CA GLU A 207 0.30 -17.12 10.55
C GLU A 207 0.91 -17.57 11.89
N ASP A 208 1.83 -18.54 11.86
CA ASP A 208 2.51 -19.06 13.05
C ASP A 208 3.77 -18.26 13.40
N PHE A 209 4.21 -17.34 12.52
CA PHE A 209 5.34 -16.47 12.77
C PHE A 209 5.05 -15.48 13.91
N LEU A 210 5.96 -15.40 14.88
CA LEU A 210 5.88 -14.47 16.00
C LEU A 210 6.90 -13.34 15.85
N TRP A 211 6.43 -12.12 15.62
CA TRP A 211 7.29 -10.93 15.44
C TRP A 211 8.14 -10.60 16.67
N GLU A 212 7.70 -11.02 17.87
CA GLU A 212 8.49 -10.88 19.09
C GLU A 212 9.84 -11.60 18.97
N ARG A 213 9.87 -12.73 18.25
CA ARG A 213 11.05 -13.58 18.03
C ARG A 213 11.82 -13.25 16.75
N ALA A 214 11.34 -12.30 15.95
CA ALA A 214 12.01 -11.87 14.73
C ALA A 214 13.39 -11.29 15.04
N THR A 215 14.37 -11.58 14.20
CA THR A 215 15.68 -10.95 14.22
C THR A 215 15.58 -9.47 13.83
N VAL A 216 16.61 -8.69 14.17
CA VAL A 216 16.67 -7.26 13.77
C VAL A 216 16.62 -7.11 12.24
N SER A 217 17.24 -8.04 11.51
CA SER A 217 17.23 -8.03 10.04
C SER A 217 15.82 -8.23 9.48
N GLU A 218 15.07 -9.21 10.00
CA GLU A 218 13.69 -9.48 9.56
C GLU A 218 12.75 -8.31 9.89
N ILE A 219 12.94 -7.69 11.06
CA ILE A 219 12.18 -6.49 11.42
C ILE A 219 12.51 -5.35 10.46
N ARG A 220 13.80 -5.08 10.20
CA ARG A 220 14.24 -4.03 9.27
C ARG A 220 13.72 -4.27 7.85
N GLU A 221 13.73 -5.52 7.39
CA GLU A 221 13.17 -5.90 6.09
C GLU A 221 11.66 -5.60 6.02
N LYS A 222 10.88 -5.98 7.03
CA LYS A 222 9.44 -5.74 7.05
C LYS A 222 9.04 -4.29 7.30
N THR A 223 9.79 -3.55 8.11
CA THR A 223 9.45 -2.16 8.46
C THR A 223 10.15 -1.12 7.59
N GLY A 224 11.14 -1.55 6.79
CA GLY A 224 11.87 -0.71 5.85
C GLY A 224 10.99 -0.35 4.65
N ILE A 225 10.32 0.80 4.73
CA ILE A 225 9.40 1.28 3.71
C ILE A 225 9.99 2.39 2.85
N LEU A 226 9.52 2.49 1.61
CA LEU A 226 9.62 3.73 0.86
C LEU A 226 8.69 4.77 1.50
N ASN A 227 9.21 5.96 1.75
CA ASN A 227 8.42 7.10 2.20
C ASN A 227 8.97 8.38 1.55
N ALA A 228 8.37 8.78 0.43
CA ALA A 228 8.84 9.86 -0.41
C ALA A 228 7.77 10.93 -0.61
N TYR A 229 8.19 12.19 -0.63
CA TYR A 229 7.30 13.34 -0.73
C TYR A 229 7.70 14.27 -1.86
N HIS A 230 6.70 14.78 -2.56
CA HIS A 230 6.80 16.02 -3.33
C HIS A 230 5.93 17.07 -2.64
N LEU A 231 6.58 18.03 -1.99
CA LEU A 231 5.94 19.08 -1.21
C LEU A 231 6.27 20.44 -1.86
N PRO A 232 5.36 21.03 -2.66
CA PRO A 232 5.59 22.32 -3.30
C PRO A 232 5.93 23.41 -2.28
N GLY A 233 7.05 24.11 -2.47
CA GLY A 233 7.48 25.21 -1.61
C GLY A 233 8.13 24.80 -0.28
N VAL A 234 8.39 23.51 -0.05
CA VAL A 234 9.12 23.00 1.13
C VAL A 234 10.47 22.47 0.70
N ASP A 235 11.54 22.92 1.35
CA ASP A 235 12.88 22.40 1.10
C ASP A 235 13.09 21.11 1.91
N ALA A 236 13.82 20.14 1.35
CA ALA A 236 14.13 18.88 2.03
C ALA A 236 14.88 19.07 3.36
N LYS A 237 15.62 20.18 3.52
CA LYS A 237 16.32 20.55 4.76
C LYS A 237 15.37 20.92 5.91
N ASP A 238 14.13 21.29 5.58
CA ASP A 238 13.09 21.62 6.57
C ASP A 238 12.38 20.35 7.06
N LEU A 239 12.69 19.20 6.45
CA LEU A 239 12.27 17.88 6.86
C LEU A 239 13.38 17.19 7.65
N TYR A 240 13.01 16.14 8.40
CA TYR A 240 13.96 15.31 9.13
C TYR A 240 13.91 13.87 8.60
N PRO A 241 15.07 13.19 8.45
CA PRO A 241 15.14 11.86 7.83
C PRO A 241 14.36 10.76 8.59
N GLY A 242 14.17 10.92 9.90
CA GLY A 242 13.53 9.93 10.76
C GLY A 242 12.00 9.99 10.81
N ILE A 243 11.34 10.69 9.90
CA ILE A 243 9.88 10.86 9.94
C ILE A 243 9.14 9.53 9.73
N THR A 244 8.28 9.19 10.69
CA THR A 244 7.41 8.02 10.60
C THR A 244 6.08 8.34 9.92
N PRO A 245 5.42 7.33 9.31
CA PRO A 245 4.12 7.52 8.62
C PRO A 245 3.00 8.15 9.44
N VAL A 246 3.05 8.08 10.78
CA VAL A 246 2.05 8.72 11.66
C VAL A 246 2.13 10.25 11.57
N ASN A 247 3.31 10.79 11.24
CA ASN A 247 3.59 12.21 11.16
C ASN A 247 3.44 12.79 9.74
N THR A 248 3.37 11.95 8.70
CA THR A 248 3.24 12.37 7.29
C THR A 248 2.16 13.43 7.10
N PHE A 249 0.93 13.12 7.48
CA PHE A 249 -0.19 14.03 7.27
C PHE A 249 -0.30 15.10 8.35
N ARG A 250 0.27 14.89 9.55
CA ARG A 250 0.39 15.96 10.55
C ARG A 250 1.23 17.10 10.03
N LEU A 251 2.37 16.77 9.42
CA LEU A 251 3.24 17.72 8.73
C LEU A 251 2.52 18.40 7.56
N ILE A 252 1.93 17.64 6.65
CA ILE A 252 1.27 18.20 5.45
C ILE A 252 0.12 19.14 5.85
N LEU A 253 -0.75 18.73 6.77
CA LEU A 253 -1.88 19.57 7.20
C LEU A 253 -1.42 20.81 7.96
N LYS A 254 -0.35 20.71 8.74
CA LYS A 254 0.26 21.88 9.40
C LYS A 254 0.81 22.88 8.38
N VAL A 255 1.57 22.41 7.39
CA VAL A 255 2.24 23.26 6.39
C VAL A 255 1.24 23.90 5.43
N TYR A 256 0.29 23.14 4.88
CA TYR A 256 -0.55 23.61 3.77
C TYR A 256 -1.94 24.07 4.18
N PHE A 257 -2.42 23.67 5.36
CA PHE A 257 -3.78 23.95 5.82
C PHE A 257 -3.83 24.69 7.16
N GLY A 258 -2.68 25.05 7.73
CA GLY A 258 -2.60 25.76 9.02
C GLY A 258 -3.14 24.94 10.19
N ALA A 259 -3.20 23.61 10.07
CA ALA A 259 -3.71 22.75 11.12
C ALA A 259 -2.79 22.79 12.34
N ASN A 260 -3.37 22.96 13.53
CA ASN A 260 -2.63 22.94 14.79
C ASN A 260 -2.35 21.49 15.24
N LEU A 261 -1.48 20.79 14.51
CA LEU A 261 -1.08 19.41 14.79
C LEU A 261 0.40 19.38 15.18
N GLU A 262 0.68 19.08 16.45
CA GLU A 262 2.03 18.78 16.91
C GLU A 262 2.50 17.45 16.32
N LEU A 263 3.80 17.30 16.05
CA LEU A 263 4.33 16.00 15.64
C LEU A 263 4.30 15.03 16.83
N LEU A 264 3.95 13.77 16.58
CA LEU A 264 4.06 12.71 17.57
C LEU A 264 5.50 12.19 17.62
N PRO A 265 5.93 11.52 18.71
CA PRO A 265 7.21 10.83 18.73
C PRO A 265 7.33 9.83 17.59
N ASP A 266 8.47 9.73 16.91
CA ASP A 266 8.68 8.74 15.87
C ASP A 266 8.90 7.35 16.47
N ARG A 267 7.81 6.58 16.55
CA ARG A 267 7.78 5.23 17.11
C ARG A 267 7.30 4.23 16.07
N VAL A 268 7.84 3.02 16.15
CA VAL A 268 7.49 1.90 15.28
C VAL A 268 6.97 0.77 16.16
N PHE A 269 5.79 0.25 15.83
CA PHE A 269 5.16 -0.86 16.51
C PHE A 269 5.01 -2.04 15.57
N ALA A 270 5.15 -3.24 16.10
CA ALA A 270 4.80 -4.48 15.41
C ALA A 270 3.63 -5.15 16.13
N GLN A 271 2.80 -5.88 15.37
CA GLN A 271 1.83 -6.82 15.95
C GLN A 271 2.53 -8.13 16.29
N VAL A 272 2.08 -8.84 17.32
CA VAL A 272 2.68 -10.14 17.73
C VAL A 272 2.58 -11.17 16.62
N SER A 273 1.41 -11.30 16.00
CA SER A 273 1.15 -12.14 14.84
C SER A 273 -0.14 -11.71 14.14
N ASP A 274 -0.41 -12.26 12.95
CA ASP A 274 -1.60 -11.93 12.16
C ASP A 274 -2.90 -12.45 12.80
N ARG A 275 -2.80 -13.41 13.72
CA ARG A 275 -3.92 -13.91 14.54
C ARG A 275 -4.25 -12.99 15.73
N ALA A 276 -3.35 -12.07 16.08
CA ALA A 276 -3.52 -11.12 17.18
C ALA A 276 -3.28 -9.67 16.71
N PRO A 277 -4.12 -9.16 15.79
CA PRO A 277 -3.91 -7.87 15.12
C PRO A 277 -3.94 -6.64 16.05
N TYR A 278 -4.39 -6.79 17.30
CA TYR A 278 -4.39 -5.71 18.31
C TYR A 278 -3.32 -5.90 19.39
N SER A 279 -2.53 -6.97 19.32
CA SER A 279 -1.43 -7.19 20.25
C SER A 279 -0.17 -6.52 19.72
N PHE A 280 0.02 -5.25 20.05
CA PHE A 280 1.18 -4.46 19.61
C PHE A 280 2.30 -4.43 20.64
N PHE A 281 3.54 -4.33 20.16
CA PHE A 281 4.71 -4.04 20.97
C PHE A 281 5.62 -3.05 20.24
N ASP A 282 6.32 -2.23 21.01
CA ASP A 282 7.23 -1.21 20.49
C ASP A 282 8.55 -1.86 20.03
N ILE A 283 8.98 -1.55 18.82
CA ILE A 283 10.22 -2.04 18.20
C ILE A 283 11.19 -0.92 17.84
N THR A 284 10.90 0.32 18.25
CA THR A 284 11.67 1.52 17.90
C THR A 284 13.16 1.36 18.24
N ASP A 285 13.46 0.90 19.44
CA ASP A 285 14.85 0.72 19.89
C ASP A 285 15.52 -0.50 19.25
N ARG A 286 14.74 -1.54 18.88
CA ARG A 286 15.26 -2.77 18.27
C ARG A 286 15.87 -2.52 16.89
N ILE A 287 15.38 -1.50 16.18
CA ILE A 287 15.87 -1.13 14.85
C ILE A 287 16.92 -0.02 14.87
N GLY A 288 17.28 0.49 16.05
CA GLY A 288 18.29 1.54 16.23
C GLY A 288 17.73 2.96 16.41
N GLY A 289 16.41 3.12 16.59
CA GLY A 289 15.74 4.41 16.60
C GLY A 289 15.54 4.99 15.20
N VAL A 290 14.46 5.72 14.98
CA VAL A 290 14.17 6.31 13.65
C VAL A 290 15.08 7.52 13.43
N GLY A 291 16.02 7.43 12.49
CA GLY A 291 16.90 8.55 12.12
C GLY A 291 18.27 8.61 12.81
N LYS A 292 18.74 7.55 13.48
CA LYS A 292 20.18 7.44 13.78
C LYS A 292 20.92 6.99 12.51
N PRO A 293 21.95 7.71 12.04
CA PRO A 293 22.80 7.20 10.96
C PRO A 293 23.34 5.83 11.37
N GLU A 294 23.39 4.88 10.44
CA GLU A 294 24.13 3.63 10.65
C GLU A 294 25.58 3.98 11.02
N GLN A 295 26.05 3.44 12.14
CA GLN A 295 27.46 3.50 12.55
C GLN A 295 28.26 2.43 11.82
#